data_AF-A0A183GLS7-F1
#
_entry.id   AF-A0A183GLS7-F1
#
_cell.length_a   1.000
_cell.length_b   1.000
_cell.length_c   1.000
_cell.angle_alpha   90.00
_cell.angle_beta   90.00
_cell.angle_gamma   90.00
#
_symmetry.space_group_name_H-M   'P 1'
#
loop_
_entity.id
_entity.type
_entity.pdbx_description
1 polymer ?
#
loop_
_entity_poly.entity_id
_entity_poly.type
_entity_poly.pdbx_seq_one_letter_code
_entity_poly.pdbx_strand_id
1 'polypeptide(L)'
;MDPRNTLKKKHLLQGSVWQAVWAELLIWCVLYAMLSVMYRLFLIKHHKEIFEDICIFFDQHSSFIPVTFMLGFYVSAVFNRWWQVFDNMGWIDQPSLQITQSIRGNDERSKMLRRTCIRYLVLMEAMVFRDISPSVRRRFPTMNHLVTSGLMTAREMEEFEGVVTPHSKYWLPIQWLLSLVTLARDENRIKGEVIYVSLMDRIADYRSKLVNLVLFDWVPVPLVYTQVRLYARARGRNLQVLLTTSSKTGALRFIKVGFSVEECYDAHPPVDRDSFWTDNLPEPLYTAQSAMRPINPLVGSCVNMCVIILVLRILNFISLEISHS
;
A
#
# COMPACT_ATOMS: atom_id res chain seq x y z
N MET A 1 -16.55 32.20 2.19
CA MET A 1 -15.21 31.60 2.36
C MET A 1 -14.71 31.95 3.75
N ASP A 2 -14.55 30.97 4.64
CA ASP A 2 -14.16 31.19 6.05
C ASP A 2 -12.66 31.57 6.15
N PRO A 3 -12.30 32.70 6.81
CA PRO A 3 -10.92 33.18 6.95
C PRO A 3 -9.99 32.30 7.83
N ARG A 4 -10.50 31.24 8.46
CA ARG A 4 -9.71 30.33 9.34
C ARG A 4 -8.81 29.31 8.63
N ASN A 5 -8.74 29.32 7.28
CA ASN A 5 -7.91 28.39 6.51
C ASN A 5 -6.45 28.81 6.31
N THR A 6 -6.03 29.98 6.79
CA THR A 6 -4.67 30.50 6.58
C THR A 6 -3.61 29.78 7.41
N LEU A 7 -3.95 29.25 8.60
CA LEU A 7 -3.03 28.47 9.44
C LEU A 7 -2.74 27.05 8.90
N LYS A 8 -3.51 26.55 7.94
CA LYS A 8 -3.23 25.27 7.24
C LYS A 8 -2.10 25.38 6.19
N LYS A 9 -1.62 26.58 5.85
CA LYS A 9 -0.61 26.77 4.79
C LYS A 9 0.75 26.14 5.09
N LYS A 10 1.16 26.05 6.36
CA LYS A 10 2.45 25.43 6.72
C LYS A 10 2.46 23.91 6.49
N HIS A 11 1.31 23.24 6.64
CA HIS A 11 1.12 21.83 6.28
C HIS A 11 0.94 21.62 4.77
N LEU A 12 0.43 22.62 4.04
CA LEU A 12 0.28 22.55 2.58
C LEU A 12 1.62 22.51 1.83
N LEU A 13 2.74 22.90 2.46
CA LEU A 13 4.06 22.87 1.82
C LEU A 13 4.74 21.49 1.90
N GLN A 14 4.46 20.70 2.95
CA GLN A 14 5.03 19.37 3.13
C GLN A 14 4.40 18.39 2.14
N GLY A 15 5.20 17.92 1.17
CA GLY A 15 4.72 17.04 0.10
C GLY A 15 4.01 17.77 -1.04
N SER A 16 4.14 19.11 -1.11
CA SER A 16 3.61 19.90 -2.22
C SER A 16 4.43 19.76 -3.49
N VAL A 17 3.78 19.97 -4.64
CA VAL A 17 4.46 20.03 -5.95
C VAL A 17 5.56 21.10 -5.95
N TRP A 18 5.33 22.24 -5.30
CA TRP A 18 6.31 23.32 -5.18
C TRP A 18 7.59 22.89 -4.47
N GLN A 19 7.49 22.08 -3.42
CA GLN A 19 8.67 21.53 -2.73
C GLN A 19 9.52 20.62 -3.64
N ALA A 20 8.89 19.99 -4.64
CA ALA A 20 9.56 19.09 -5.57
C ALA A 20 10.17 19.80 -6.79
N VAL A 21 9.66 20.98 -7.19
CA VAL A 21 9.99 21.61 -8.48
C VAL A 21 10.70 22.96 -8.34
N TRP A 22 10.76 23.55 -7.14
CA TRP A 22 11.29 24.92 -6.98
C TRP A 22 12.74 25.09 -7.46
N ALA A 23 13.59 24.06 -7.31
CA ALA A 23 14.99 24.13 -7.71
C ALA A 23 15.14 24.11 -9.23
N GLU A 24 14.42 23.19 -9.89
CA GLU A 24 14.36 23.09 -11.35
C GLU A 24 13.77 24.35 -11.98
N LEU A 25 12.69 24.89 -11.39
CA LEU A 25 12.07 26.13 -11.83
C LEU A 25 13.02 27.32 -11.68
N LEU A 26 13.77 27.40 -10.59
CA LEU A 26 14.74 28.47 -10.37
C LEU A 26 15.86 28.42 -11.42
N ILE A 27 16.39 27.24 -11.72
CA ILE A 27 17.39 27.05 -12.78
C ILE A 27 16.81 27.48 -14.13
N TRP A 28 15.58 27.08 -14.46
CA TRP A 28 14.90 27.49 -15.68
C TRP A 28 14.74 29.01 -15.78
N CYS A 29 14.28 29.66 -14.71
CA CYS A 29 14.14 31.12 -14.65
C CYS A 29 15.48 31.86 -14.83
N VAL A 30 16.56 31.36 -14.22
CA VAL A 30 17.90 31.95 -14.34
C VAL A 30 18.43 31.82 -15.77
N LEU A 31 18.30 30.65 -16.39
CA LEU A 31 18.72 30.43 -17.78
C LEU A 31 17.91 31.29 -18.76
N TYR A 32 16.59 31.36 -18.56
CA TYR A 32 15.72 32.21 -19.38
C TYR A 32 16.07 33.70 -19.22
N ALA A 33 16.31 34.16 -17.99
CA ALA A 33 16.74 35.52 -17.72
C ALA A 33 18.11 35.83 -18.36
N MET A 34 19.07 34.89 -18.27
CA MET A 34 20.38 35.01 -18.90
C MET A 34 20.25 35.19 -20.42
N LEU A 35 19.45 34.35 -21.09
CA LEU A 35 19.19 34.46 -22.53
C LEU A 35 18.51 35.78 -22.89
N SER A 36 17.55 36.25 -22.07
CA SER A 36 16.86 37.52 -22.29
C SER A 36 17.80 38.72 -22.17
N VAL A 37 18.70 38.71 -21.18
CA VAL A 37 19.72 39.76 -20.99
C VAL A 37 20.73 39.74 -22.14
N MET A 38 21.18 38.55 -22.55
CA MET A 38 22.09 38.37 -23.70
C MET A 38 21.49 38.95 -24.98
N TYR A 39 20.23 38.63 -25.29
CA TYR A 39 19.54 39.16 -26.46
C TYR A 39 19.38 40.69 -26.40
N ARG A 40 19.02 41.26 -25.24
CA ARG A 40 18.78 42.72 -25.12
C ARG A 40 20.06 43.55 -25.14
N LEU A 41 21.09 43.13 -24.42
CA LEU A 41 22.28 43.97 -24.14
C LEU A 41 23.52 43.62 -24.97
N PHE A 42 23.68 42.37 -25.42
CA PHE A 42 24.92 41.91 -26.05
C PHE A 42 24.80 41.65 -27.56
N LEU A 43 23.62 41.26 -28.07
CA LEU A 43 23.46 40.94 -29.49
C LEU A 43 23.32 42.20 -30.38
N ILE A 44 24.12 42.24 -31.44
CA ILE A 44 24.06 43.23 -32.53
C ILE A 44 22.94 42.83 -33.51
N LYS A 45 22.41 43.79 -34.29
CA LYS A 45 21.23 43.65 -35.17
C LYS A 45 21.23 42.35 -36.01
N HIS A 46 22.34 42.03 -36.67
CA HIS A 46 22.46 40.80 -37.48
C HIS A 46 22.34 39.50 -36.67
N HIS A 47 22.90 39.46 -35.45
CA HIS A 47 22.80 38.28 -34.59
C HIS A 47 21.42 38.12 -33.94
N LYS A 48 20.65 39.22 -33.79
CA LYS A 48 19.27 39.17 -33.30
C LYS A 48 18.35 38.46 -34.28
N GLU A 49 18.48 38.77 -35.57
CA GLU A 49 17.72 38.13 -36.65
C GLU A 49 17.95 36.61 -36.65
N ILE A 50 19.22 36.17 -36.55
CA ILE A 50 19.56 34.73 -36.46
C ILE A 50 18.97 34.07 -35.20
N PHE A 51 18.99 34.77 -34.05
CA PHE A 51 18.41 34.25 -32.81
C PHE A 51 16.89 34.10 -32.90
N GLU A 52 16.20 35.04 -33.53
CA GLU A 52 14.75 35.00 -33.76
C GLU A 52 14.38 33.82 -34.67
N ASP A 53 15.15 33.59 -35.74
CA ASP A 53 14.97 32.43 -36.62
C ASP A 53 15.13 31.10 -35.87
N ILE A 54 16.12 31.01 -34.97
CA ILE A 54 16.33 29.83 -34.11
C ILE A 54 15.14 29.61 -33.16
N CYS A 55 14.60 30.69 -32.56
CA CYS A 55 13.43 30.59 -31.70
C CYS A 55 12.19 30.08 -32.45
N ILE A 56 11.95 30.59 -33.65
CA ILE A 56 10.84 30.13 -34.51
C ILE A 56 11.03 28.65 -34.89
N PHE A 57 12.25 28.25 -35.22
CA PHE A 57 12.58 26.85 -35.51
C PHE A 57 12.23 25.91 -34.34
N PHE A 58 12.60 26.29 -33.10
CA PHE A 58 12.29 25.48 -31.92
C PHE A 58 10.80 25.47 -31.56
N ASP A 59 10.07 26.58 -31.74
CA ASP A 59 8.64 26.64 -31.48
C ASP A 59 7.85 25.71 -32.41
N GLN A 60 8.22 25.67 -33.69
CA GLN A 60 7.63 24.75 -34.68
C GLN A 60 7.85 23.27 -34.33
N HIS A 61 9.03 22.91 -33.80
CA HIS A 61 9.36 21.53 -33.45
C HIS A 61 8.90 21.14 -32.02
N SER A 62 8.57 22.10 -31.15
CA SER A 62 8.15 21.81 -29.77
C SER A 62 6.84 21.04 -29.68
N SER A 63 5.97 21.15 -30.69
CA SER A 63 4.67 20.47 -30.76
C SER A 63 4.75 19.04 -31.33
N PHE A 64 5.88 18.65 -31.94
CA PHE A 64 6.06 17.38 -32.64
C PHE A 64 6.16 16.16 -31.70
N ILE A 65 6.56 16.37 -30.43
CA ILE A 65 6.69 15.29 -29.45
C ILE A 65 5.49 15.35 -28.49
N PRO A 66 4.59 14.34 -28.47
CA PRO A 66 3.45 14.31 -27.55
C PRO A 66 3.93 13.89 -26.14
N VAL A 67 4.68 14.78 -25.49
CA VAL A 67 5.25 14.57 -24.15
C VAL A 67 4.15 14.31 -23.13
N THR A 68 2.99 14.96 -23.28
CA THR A 68 1.81 14.78 -22.41
C THR A 68 1.25 13.37 -22.48
N PHE A 69 1.16 12.79 -23.67
CA PHE A 69 0.68 11.42 -23.87
C PHE A 69 1.65 10.42 -23.23
N MET A 70 2.94 10.49 -23.56
CA MET A 70 3.95 9.60 -22.99
C MET A 70 4.05 9.72 -21.46
N LEU A 71 3.96 10.95 -20.93
CA LEU A 71 3.94 11.21 -19.50
C LEU A 71 2.71 10.58 -18.83
N GLY A 72 1.54 10.62 -19.47
CA GLY A 72 0.32 9.98 -18.99
C GLY A 72 0.50 8.48 -18.78
N PHE A 73 1.00 7.75 -19.79
CA PHE A 73 1.27 6.30 -19.63
C PHE A 73 2.31 6.01 -18.55
N TYR A 74 3.39 6.81 -18.50
CA TYR A 74 4.43 6.64 -17.50
C TYR A 74 3.89 6.83 -16.08
N VAL A 75 3.13 7.91 -15.84
CA VAL A 75 2.54 8.21 -14.53
C VAL A 75 1.56 7.10 -14.13
N SER A 76 0.69 6.65 -15.04
CA SER A 76 -0.24 5.55 -14.78
C SER A 76 0.49 4.25 -14.44
N ALA A 77 1.55 3.90 -15.17
CA ALA A 77 2.35 2.71 -14.89
C ALA A 77 3.06 2.78 -13.52
N VAL A 78 3.65 3.93 -13.19
CA VAL A 78 4.29 4.15 -11.89
C VAL A 78 3.27 4.13 -10.74
N PHE A 79 2.10 4.72 -10.94
CA PHE A 79 1.04 4.74 -9.94
C PHE A 79 0.48 3.32 -9.67
N ASN A 80 0.18 2.57 -10.73
CA ASN A 80 -0.30 1.20 -10.60
C ASN A 80 0.72 0.32 -9.87
N ARG A 81 2.01 0.46 -10.21
CA ARG A 81 3.08 -0.25 -9.52
C ARG A 81 3.19 0.17 -8.05
N TRP A 82 3.10 1.47 -7.75
CA TRP A 82 3.11 1.95 -6.36
C TRP A 82 1.94 1.37 -5.56
N TRP A 83 0.75 1.31 -6.15
CA TRP A 83 -0.43 0.70 -5.53
C TRP A 83 -0.23 -0.79 -5.25
N GLN A 84 0.34 -1.52 -6.21
CA GLN A 84 0.69 -2.94 -6.02
C GLN A 84 1.72 -3.13 -4.90
N VAL A 85 2.73 -2.27 -4.79
CA VAL A 85 3.69 -2.32 -3.67
C VAL A 85 2.99 -2.08 -2.34
N PHE A 86 2.04 -1.14 -2.29
CA PHE A 86 1.25 -0.87 -1.09
C PHE A 86 0.36 -2.06 -0.69
N ASP A 87 -0.34 -2.66 -1.66
CA ASP A 87 -1.20 -3.82 -1.42
C ASP A 87 -0.43 -5.06 -0.96
N ASN A 88 0.79 -5.24 -1.50
CA ASN A 88 1.69 -6.34 -1.12
C ASN A 88 2.48 -6.08 0.18
N MET A 89 2.31 -4.94 0.87
CA MET A 89 3.07 -4.60 2.08
C MET A 89 2.87 -5.60 3.24
N GLY A 90 1.92 -6.54 3.14
CA GLY A 90 1.87 -7.72 3.99
C GLY A 90 1.52 -7.41 5.43
N TRP A 91 0.27 -7.00 5.70
CA TRP A 91 -0.21 -6.73 7.06
C TRP A 91 -0.25 -8.01 7.92
N ILE A 92 0.42 -7.98 9.08
CA ILE A 92 0.48 -9.11 10.03
C ILE A 92 -0.85 -9.43 10.72
N ASP A 93 -1.80 -8.49 10.70
CA ASP A 93 -3.08 -8.57 11.44
C ASP A 93 -3.87 -9.83 11.06
N GLN A 94 -4.05 -10.08 9.77
CA GLN A 94 -4.82 -11.23 9.27
C GLN A 94 -4.20 -12.59 9.64
N PRO A 95 -2.92 -12.88 9.32
CA PRO A 95 -2.31 -14.17 9.69
C PRO A 95 -2.16 -14.33 11.21
N SER A 96 -1.93 -13.26 11.98
CA SER A 96 -1.83 -13.36 13.45
C SER A 96 -3.15 -13.74 14.12
N LEU A 97 -4.28 -13.20 13.65
CA LEU A 97 -5.62 -13.59 14.10
C LEU A 97 -5.91 -15.07 13.80
N GLN A 98 -5.54 -15.53 12.60
CA GLN A 98 -5.76 -16.92 12.20
C GLN A 98 -4.90 -17.90 13.00
N ILE A 99 -3.60 -17.61 13.20
CA ILE A 99 -2.73 -18.41 14.09
C ILE A 99 -3.35 -18.52 15.49
N THR A 100 -3.84 -17.40 16.01
CA THR A 100 -4.43 -17.32 17.36
C THR A 100 -5.72 -18.12 17.47
N GLN A 101 -6.57 -18.14 16.44
CA GLN A 101 -7.80 -18.93 16.42
C GLN A 101 -7.58 -20.42 16.11
N SER A 102 -6.57 -20.75 15.30
CA SER A 102 -6.29 -22.13 14.88
C SER A 102 -5.57 -22.95 15.95
N ILE A 103 -4.60 -22.36 16.66
CA ILE A 103 -3.85 -23.04 17.74
C ILE A 103 -4.58 -22.84 19.06
N ARG A 104 -5.38 -23.83 19.46
CA ARG A 104 -6.20 -23.78 20.67
C ARG A 104 -5.42 -24.23 21.90
N GLY A 105 -5.66 -23.56 23.03
CA GLY A 105 -5.12 -23.93 24.34
C GLY A 105 -4.65 -22.71 25.15
N ASN A 106 -4.90 -22.74 26.46
CA ASN A 106 -4.46 -21.71 27.41
C ASN A 106 -3.20 -22.09 28.19
N ASP A 107 -2.64 -23.26 27.91
CA ASP A 107 -1.38 -23.72 28.47
C ASP A 107 -0.19 -22.93 27.93
N GLU A 108 0.88 -22.91 28.71
CA GLU A 108 2.12 -22.20 28.38
C GLU A 108 2.70 -22.67 27.03
N ARG A 109 2.61 -23.96 26.72
CA ARG A 109 3.06 -24.51 25.44
C ARG A 109 2.29 -23.93 24.25
N SER A 110 0.96 -23.89 24.31
CA SER A 110 0.14 -23.27 23.25
C SER A 110 0.41 -21.77 23.10
N LYS A 111 0.62 -21.04 24.22
CA LYS A 111 1.01 -19.62 24.20
C LYS A 111 2.37 -19.44 23.52
N MET A 112 3.37 -20.24 23.90
CA MET A 112 4.70 -20.22 23.28
C MET A 112 4.63 -20.53 21.78
N LEU A 113 3.82 -21.51 21.36
CA LEU A 113 3.63 -21.82 19.94
C LEU A 113 3.04 -20.63 19.18
N ARG A 114 1.93 -20.04 19.65
CA ARG A 114 1.33 -18.86 19.01
C ARG A 114 2.31 -17.69 18.89
N ARG A 115 2.99 -17.34 20.00
CA ARG A 115 3.97 -16.23 20.02
C ARG A 115 5.14 -16.49 19.10
N THR A 116 5.65 -17.73 19.05
CA THR A 116 6.77 -18.08 18.17
C THR A 116 6.36 -18.07 16.70
N CYS A 117 5.17 -18.58 16.38
CA CYS A 117 4.63 -18.54 15.02
C CYS A 117 4.49 -17.09 14.51
N ILE A 118 3.89 -16.20 15.30
CA ILE A 118 3.75 -14.79 14.96
C ILE A 118 5.12 -14.11 14.83
N ARG A 119 6.06 -14.42 15.73
CA ARG A 119 7.41 -13.87 15.70
C ARG A 119 8.17 -14.28 14.43
N TYR A 120 8.01 -15.51 13.94
CA TYR A 120 8.63 -15.95 12.68
C TYR A 120 8.06 -15.25 11.44
N LEU A 121 6.75 -14.95 11.42
CA LEU A 121 6.16 -14.11 10.36
C LEU A 121 6.79 -12.71 10.35
N VAL A 122 6.86 -12.07 11.52
CA VAL A 122 7.44 -10.72 11.65
C VAL A 122 8.94 -10.72 11.37
N LEU A 123 9.65 -11.81 11.70
CA LEU A 123 11.07 -11.96 11.40
C LEU A 123 11.31 -12.00 9.89
N MET A 124 10.52 -12.78 9.13
CA MET A 124 10.59 -12.78 7.66
C MET A 124 10.34 -11.37 7.10
N GLU A 125 9.28 -10.70 7.56
CA GLU A 125 8.92 -9.34 7.14
C GLU A 125 10.05 -8.35 7.41
N ALA A 126 10.63 -8.38 8.62
CA ALA A 126 11.74 -7.51 9.00
C ALA A 126 12.98 -7.73 8.13
N MET A 127 13.29 -8.99 7.78
CA MET A 127 14.40 -9.32 6.88
C MET A 127 14.15 -8.80 5.46
N VAL A 128 12.95 -8.99 4.91
CA VAL A 128 12.58 -8.49 3.58
C VAL A 128 12.63 -6.97 3.53
N PHE A 129 12.07 -6.29 4.53
CA PHE A 129 12.10 -4.83 4.58
C PHE A 129 13.48 -4.25 4.81
N ARG A 130 14.38 -4.96 5.50
CA ARG A 130 15.78 -4.54 5.64
C ARG A 130 16.48 -4.51 4.28
N ASP A 131 16.16 -5.44 3.39
CA ASP A 131 16.79 -5.51 2.06
C ASP A 131 16.22 -4.44 1.11
N ILE A 132 14.91 -4.16 1.17
CA ILE A 132 14.21 -3.22 0.27
C ILE A 132 14.29 -1.75 0.76
N SER A 133 14.22 -1.52 2.08
CA SER A 133 14.12 -0.17 2.67
C SER A 133 15.41 0.26 3.35
N PRO A 134 16.12 1.29 2.83
CA PRO A 134 17.32 1.82 3.48
C PRO A 134 17.08 2.33 4.89
N SER A 135 15.85 2.72 5.23
CA SER A 135 15.50 3.18 6.58
C SER A 135 15.39 2.03 7.58
N VAL A 136 14.87 0.88 7.16
CA VAL A 136 14.89 -0.34 7.96
C VAL A 136 16.32 -0.87 8.06
N ARG A 137 17.08 -0.82 6.97
CA ARG A 137 18.51 -1.19 6.97
C ARG A 137 19.36 -0.34 7.92
N ARG A 138 19.10 0.97 8.00
CA ARG A 138 19.77 1.86 8.98
C ARG A 138 19.43 1.50 10.42
N ARG A 139 18.22 0.98 10.67
CA ARG A 139 17.76 0.58 12.00
C ARG A 139 18.26 -0.80 12.41
N PHE A 140 18.31 -1.74 11.47
CA PHE A 140 18.82 -3.10 11.66
C PHE A 140 19.94 -3.39 10.64
N PRO A 141 21.16 -2.85 10.83
CA PRO A 141 22.24 -3.03 9.85
C PRO A 141 22.76 -4.45 9.79
N THR A 142 22.83 -5.14 10.93
CA THR A 142 23.32 -6.52 11.03
C THR A 142 22.24 -7.46 11.54
N MET A 143 22.39 -8.77 11.29
CA MET A 143 21.45 -9.77 11.79
C MET A 143 21.43 -9.79 13.33
N ASN A 144 22.54 -9.49 14.00
CA ASN A 144 22.60 -9.36 15.46
C ASN A 144 21.64 -8.29 15.99
N HIS A 145 21.34 -7.23 15.21
CA HIS A 145 20.36 -6.23 15.62
C HIS A 145 18.92 -6.78 15.63
N LEU A 146 18.63 -7.86 14.89
CA LEU A 146 17.37 -8.58 15.00
C LEU A 146 17.31 -9.42 16.28
N VAL A 147 18.46 -9.92 16.77
CA VAL A 147 18.55 -10.64 18.05
C VAL A 147 18.36 -9.68 19.22
N THR A 148 19.11 -8.57 19.23
CA THR A 148 19.00 -7.57 20.31
C THR A 148 17.64 -6.89 20.35
N SER A 149 16.90 -6.87 19.23
CA SER A 149 15.53 -6.33 19.20
C SER A 149 14.45 -7.34 19.61
N GLY A 150 14.83 -8.59 19.93
CA GLY A 150 13.92 -9.64 20.38
C GLY A 150 13.11 -10.31 19.26
N LEU A 151 13.43 -10.04 17.99
CA LEU A 151 12.80 -10.68 16.83
C LEU A 151 13.33 -12.10 16.60
N MET A 152 14.62 -12.32 16.89
CA MET A 152 15.31 -13.61 16.76
C MET A 152 15.96 -13.97 18.10
N THR A 153 15.95 -15.24 18.49
CA THR A 153 16.69 -15.68 19.68
C THR A 153 18.16 -15.98 19.34
N ALA A 154 19.05 -15.99 20.33
CA ALA A 154 20.46 -16.32 20.09
C ALA A 154 20.64 -17.73 19.51
N ARG A 155 19.83 -18.69 19.96
CA ARG A 155 19.83 -20.07 19.42
C ARG A 155 19.36 -20.11 17.96
N GLU A 156 18.34 -19.34 17.60
CA GLU A 156 17.89 -19.25 16.21
C GLU A 156 18.91 -18.58 15.31
N MET A 157 19.72 -17.65 15.84
CA MET A 157 20.83 -17.08 15.08
C MET A 157 21.87 -18.15 14.74
N GLU A 158 22.19 -19.04 15.66
CA GLU A 158 23.13 -20.14 15.43
C GLU A 158 22.64 -21.06 14.30
N GLU A 159 21.37 -21.46 14.35
CA GLU A 159 20.71 -22.23 13.28
C GLU A 159 20.67 -21.46 11.95
N PHE A 160 20.45 -20.15 12.01
CA PHE A 160 20.44 -19.27 10.84
C PHE A 160 21.82 -19.18 10.17
N GLU A 161 22.89 -19.13 10.96
CA GLU A 161 24.28 -19.08 10.48
C GLU A 161 24.74 -20.44 9.96
N GLY A 162 24.29 -21.55 10.57
CA GLY A 162 24.62 -22.91 10.14
C GLY A 162 24.17 -23.26 8.72
N VAL A 163 23.14 -22.59 8.19
CA VAL A 163 22.68 -22.80 6.81
C VAL A 163 23.59 -22.08 5.81
N VAL A 164 24.44 -22.81 5.08
CA VAL A 164 25.34 -22.22 4.08
C VAL A 164 24.63 -22.07 2.73
N THR A 165 24.30 -20.84 2.34
CA THR A 165 23.73 -20.53 1.02
C THR A 165 24.21 -19.17 0.50
N PRO A 166 24.43 -19.01 -0.82
CA PRO A 166 24.79 -17.73 -1.42
C PRO A 166 23.60 -16.75 -1.54
N HIS A 167 22.37 -17.25 -1.39
CA HIS A 167 21.14 -16.47 -1.52
C HIS A 167 20.68 -15.87 -0.18
N SER A 168 19.82 -14.85 -0.23
CA SER A 168 19.21 -14.27 0.97
C SER A 168 18.31 -15.29 1.67
N LYS A 169 18.51 -15.47 2.98
CA LYS A 169 17.86 -16.52 3.80
C LYS A 169 16.51 -16.09 4.39
N TYR A 170 15.82 -15.12 3.80
CA TYR A 170 14.49 -14.67 4.30
C TYR A 170 13.42 -15.78 4.22
N TRP A 171 13.67 -16.87 3.49
CA TRP A 171 12.81 -18.06 3.43
C TRP A 171 12.95 -18.98 4.65
N LEU A 172 13.98 -18.79 5.49
CA LEU A 172 14.23 -19.69 6.62
C LEU A 172 13.19 -19.55 7.75
N PRO A 173 12.80 -18.32 8.19
CA PRO A 173 11.78 -18.17 9.23
C PRO A 173 10.41 -18.74 8.84
N ILE A 174 10.02 -18.62 7.56
CA ILE A 174 8.74 -19.18 7.10
C ILE A 174 8.79 -20.71 7.07
N GLN A 175 9.93 -21.32 6.75
CA GLN A 175 10.09 -22.77 6.85
C GLN A 175 9.96 -23.24 8.31
N TRP A 176 10.63 -22.56 9.24
CA TRP A 176 10.49 -22.88 10.67
C TRP A 176 9.05 -22.72 11.16
N LEU A 177 8.33 -21.71 10.67
CA LEU A 177 6.91 -21.51 10.96
C LEU A 177 6.07 -22.69 10.46
N LEU A 178 6.24 -23.10 9.20
CA LEU A 178 5.48 -24.23 8.64
C LEU A 178 5.74 -25.51 9.45
N SER A 179 7.01 -25.78 9.82
CA SER A 179 7.35 -26.90 10.69
C SER A 179 6.72 -26.80 12.08
N LEU A 180 6.64 -25.60 12.68
CA LEU A 180 5.95 -25.40 13.96
C LEU A 180 4.44 -25.62 13.86
N VAL A 181 3.82 -25.23 12.75
CA VAL A 181 2.38 -25.45 12.53
C VAL A 181 2.09 -26.94 12.35
N THR A 182 2.95 -27.69 11.66
CA THR A 182 2.88 -29.15 11.59
C THR A 182 3.05 -29.78 12.98
N LEU A 183 4.03 -29.33 13.77
CA LEU A 183 4.21 -29.79 15.14
C LEU A 183 2.98 -29.52 16.02
N ALA A 184 2.38 -28.34 15.91
CA ALA A 184 1.16 -27.99 16.66
C ALA A 184 -0.04 -28.88 16.27
N ARG A 185 -0.08 -29.36 15.02
CA ARG A 185 -1.05 -30.36 14.58
C ARG A 185 -0.74 -31.73 15.18
N ASP A 186 0.51 -32.17 15.17
CA ASP A 186 0.93 -33.45 15.74
C ASP A 186 0.69 -33.50 17.26
N GLU A 187 0.87 -32.36 17.95
CA GLU A 187 0.50 -32.15 19.36
C GLU A 187 -1.02 -32.02 19.59
N ASN A 188 -1.82 -32.21 18.54
CA ASN A 188 -3.29 -32.17 18.54
C ASN A 188 -3.89 -30.84 19.06
N ARG A 189 -3.18 -29.73 18.87
CA ARG A 189 -3.61 -28.36 19.25
C ARG A 189 -4.49 -27.70 18.20
N ILE A 190 -4.34 -28.12 16.94
CA ILE A 190 -5.15 -27.68 15.81
C ILE A 190 -6.27 -28.69 15.60
N LYS A 191 -7.50 -28.30 15.91
CA LYS A 191 -8.67 -29.18 15.80
C LYS A 191 -9.21 -29.18 14.37
N GLY A 192 -8.91 -30.22 13.62
CA GLY A 192 -9.49 -30.48 12.30
C GLY A 192 -8.62 -30.07 11.12
N GLU A 193 -8.66 -30.90 10.09
CA GLU A 193 -7.84 -30.81 8.88
C GLU A 193 -8.08 -29.53 8.09
N VAL A 194 -9.33 -29.07 8.00
CA VAL A 194 -9.70 -27.86 7.25
C VAL A 194 -9.06 -26.61 7.88
N ILE A 195 -8.96 -26.55 9.21
CA ILE A 195 -8.34 -25.42 9.90
C ILE A 195 -6.84 -25.41 9.65
N TYR A 196 -6.20 -26.57 9.64
CA TYR A 196 -4.79 -26.71 9.32
C TYR A 196 -4.47 -26.26 7.88
N VAL A 197 -5.22 -26.76 6.89
CA VAL A 197 -5.04 -26.37 5.48
C VAL A 197 -5.28 -24.87 5.28
N SER A 198 -6.36 -24.34 5.85
CA SER A 198 -6.66 -22.91 5.80
C SER A 198 -5.55 -22.06 6.42
N LEU A 199 -4.97 -22.49 7.54
CA LEU A 199 -3.84 -21.79 8.17
C LEU A 199 -2.60 -21.81 7.26
N MET A 200 -2.28 -22.97 6.67
CA MET A 200 -1.14 -23.10 5.75
C MET A 200 -1.29 -22.21 4.51
N ASP A 201 -2.47 -22.18 3.89
CA ASP A 201 -2.75 -21.34 2.73
C ASP A 201 -2.57 -19.85 3.06
N ARG A 202 -2.96 -19.43 4.27
CA ARG A 202 -2.86 -18.02 4.68
C ARG A 202 -1.43 -17.59 4.97
N ILE A 203 -0.63 -18.49 5.51
CA ILE A 203 0.81 -18.30 5.67
C ILE A 203 1.49 -18.24 4.29
N ALA A 204 1.06 -19.08 3.34
CA ALA A 204 1.57 -19.06 1.96
C ALA A 204 1.18 -17.77 1.21
N ASP A 205 -0.06 -17.29 1.37
CA ASP A 205 -0.52 -16.00 0.83
C ASP A 205 0.34 -14.86 1.37
N TYR A 206 0.61 -14.84 2.68
CA TYR A 206 1.45 -13.83 3.32
C TYR A 206 2.88 -13.84 2.77
N ARG A 207 3.48 -15.03 2.65
CA ARG A 207 4.79 -15.20 1.99
C ARG A 207 4.78 -14.66 0.56
N SER A 208 3.74 -14.96 -0.20
CA SER A 208 3.63 -14.54 -1.61
C SER A 208 3.60 -13.02 -1.75
N LYS A 209 2.86 -12.32 -0.87
CA LYS A 209 2.86 -10.85 -0.80
C LYS A 209 4.26 -10.29 -0.53
N LEU A 210 4.98 -10.82 0.46
CA LEU A 210 6.33 -10.36 0.78
C LEU A 210 7.34 -10.66 -0.35
N VAL A 211 7.23 -11.82 -1.01
CA VAL A 211 8.09 -12.16 -2.16
C VAL A 211 7.81 -11.23 -3.35
N ASN A 212 6.55 -10.86 -3.60
CA ASN A 212 6.21 -9.88 -4.63
C ASN A 212 6.92 -8.53 -4.39
N LEU A 213 7.08 -8.10 -3.14
CA LEU A 213 7.84 -6.88 -2.83
C LEU A 213 9.32 -7.01 -3.25
N VAL A 214 9.93 -8.16 -3.00
CA VAL A 214 11.31 -8.45 -3.43
C VAL A 214 11.40 -8.45 -4.96
N LEU A 215 10.42 -9.04 -5.65
CA LEU A 215 10.35 -9.03 -7.11
C LEU A 215 10.21 -7.61 -7.67
N PHE A 216 9.40 -6.77 -7.03
CA PHE A 216 9.33 -5.37 -7.40
C PHE A 216 10.67 -4.67 -7.18
N ASP A 217 11.36 -4.88 -6.06
CA ASP A 217 12.69 -4.26 -5.87
C ASP A 217 13.72 -4.75 -6.92
N TRP A 218 13.69 -6.04 -7.25
CA TRP A 218 14.60 -6.65 -8.22
C TRP A 218 14.36 -6.18 -9.66
N VAL A 219 13.09 -6.05 -10.07
CA VAL A 219 12.70 -5.63 -11.42
C VAL A 219 12.13 -4.20 -11.38
N PRO A 220 12.97 -3.17 -11.57
CA PRO A 220 12.50 -1.80 -11.66
C PRO A 220 11.75 -1.54 -12.98
N VAL A 221 11.04 -0.41 -13.06
CA VAL A 221 10.44 0.07 -14.31
C VAL A 221 11.54 0.16 -15.38
N PRO A 222 11.32 -0.35 -16.61
CA PRO A 222 12.38 -0.44 -17.62
C PRO A 222 13.09 0.89 -17.82
N LEU A 223 14.43 0.84 -17.90
CA LEU A 223 15.28 2.02 -17.93
C LEU A 223 14.92 2.96 -19.08
N VAL A 224 14.52 2.44 -20.23
CA VAL A 224 14.07 3.23 -21.40
C VAL A 224 12.93 4.21 -21.06
N TYR A 225 12.00 3.84 -20.19
CA TYR A 225 10.91 4.72 -19.75
C TYR A 225 11.36 5.78 -18.74
N THR A 226 12.51 5.56 -18.07
CA THR A 226 13.06 6.48 -17.05
C THR A 226 14.19 7.36 -17.58
N GLN A 227 14.82 6.99 -18.69
CA GLN A 227 15.91 7.72 -19.35
C GLN A 227 15.49 9.12 -19.81
N VAL A 228 14.21 9.31 -20.17
CA VAL A 228 13.67 10.63 -20.55
C VAL A 228 13.56 11.59 -19.35
N ARG A 229 13.69 11.11 -18.10
CA ARG A 229 13.69 11.92 -16.86
C ARG A 229 15.02 11.93 -16.11
N LEU A 230 16.11 11.43 -16.71
CA LEU A 230 17.35 11.10 -16.00
C LEU A 230 18.20 12.30 -15.49
N TYR A 231 17.72 13.54 -15.58
CA TYR A 231 18.38 14.70 -14.93
C TYR A 231 17.69 15.17 -13.64
N ALA A 232 16.47 14.68 -13.31
CA ALA A 232 15.82 14.97 -12.03
C ALA A 232 16.28 14.01 -10.92
N ARG A 233 17.59 14.05 -10.68
CA ARG A 233 18.27 13.95 -9.38
C ARG A 233 17.44 13.38 -8.20
N ALA A 234 17.72 12.10 -7.95
CA ALA A 234 17.77 11.42 -6.65
C ALA A 234 16.78 10.26 -6.50
N ARG A 235 17.20 9.12 -7.06
CA ARG A 235 17.32 7.84 -6.35
C ARG A 235 16.71 7.87 -4.93
N GLY A 236 15.46 7.45 -4.82
CA GLY A 236 14.89 6.95 -3.56
C GLY A 236 14.38 7.98 -2.55
N ARG A 237 13.49 8.92 -2.91
CA ARG A 237 12.71 9.63 -1.87
C ARG A 237 11.21 9.33 -1.90
N ASN A 238 10.56 9.21 -3.06
CA ASN A 238 9.10 9.09 -3.06
C ASN A 238 8.57 7.69 -2.70
N LEU A 239 9.22 6.60 -3.14
CA LEU A 239 8.91 5.25 -2.63
C LEU A 239 9.36 5.09 -1.16
N GLN A 240 10.42 5.81 -0.76
CA GLN A 240 10.89 5.84 0.62
C GLN A 240 9.95 6.59 1.55
N VAL A 241 9.16 7.58 1.13
CA VAL A 241 8.28 8.32 2.07
C VAL A 241 7.24 7.39 2.68
N LEU A 242 6.62 6.49 1.91
CA LEU A 242 5.67 5.51 2.48
C LEU A 242 6.36 4.47 3.36
N LEU A 243 7.50 3.93 2.88
CA LEU A 243 8.28 2.98 3.65
C LEU A 243 8.97 3.63 4.85
N THR A 244 9.17 4.96 4.93
CA THR A 244 9.83 5.64 6.07
C THR A 244 8.84 6.09 7.14
N THR A 245 7.64 6.54 6.75
CA THR A 245 6.54 6.80 7.69
C THR A 245 5.98 5.49 8.25
N SER A 246 5.93 4.44 7.43
CA SER A 246 5.66 3.07 7.89
C SER A 246 6.87 2.40 8.58
N SER A 247 8.13 2.66 8.22
CA SER A 247 9.29 1.98 8.87
C SER A 247 9.61 2.48 10.28
N LYS A 248 9.45 3.78 10.56
CA LYS A 248 9.76 4.33 11.89
C LYS A 248 8.78 3.80 12.96
N THR A 249 7.52 3.58 12.57
CA THR A 249 6.44 3.21 13.50
C THR A 249 5.84 1.83 13.19
N GLY A 250 5.70 1.45 11.93
CA GLY A 250 5.05 0.24 11.42
C GLY A 250 5.78 -1.05 11.73
N ALA A 251 7.10 -1.16 11.53
CA ALA A 251 7.84 -2.39 11.89
C ALA A 251 7.73 -2.72 13.40
N LEU A 252 7.71 -1.70 14.27
CA LEU A 252 7.42 -1.86 15.71
C LEU A 252 5.94 -2.14 15.97
N ARG A 253 5.05 -1.52 15.19
CA ARG A 253 3.61 -1.72 15.28
C ARG A 253 3.24 -3.16 14.95
N PHE A 254 3.88 -3.79 13.97
CA PHE A 254 3.60 -5.19 13.59
C PHE A 254 3.96 -6.16 14.72
N ILE A 255 5.11 -5.94 15.37
CA ILE A 255 5.48 -6.69 16.59
C ILE A 255 4.43 -6.50 17.69
N LYS A 256 4.08 -5.24 17.97
CA LYS A 256 3.17 -4.90 19.06
C LYS A 256 1.77 -5.46 18.82
N VAL A 257 1.22 -5.30 17.63
CA VAL A 257 -0.11 -5.79 17.28
C VAL A 257 -0.13 -7.32 17.24
N GLY A 258 0.86 -7.96 16.62
CA GLY A 258 0.95 -9.42 16.60
C GLY A 258 0.99 -10.04 18.00
N PHE A 259 1.74 -9.46 18.94
CA PHE A 259 1.75 -9.95 20.32
C PHE A 259 0.50 -9.59 21.11
N SER A 260 -0.10 -8.42 20.90
CA SER A 260 -1.36 -8.05 21.55
C SER A 260 -2.53 -8.95 21.14
N VAL A 261 -2.50 -9.51 19.91
CA VAL A 261 -3.50 -10.50 19.48
C VAL A 261 -3.42 -11.78 20.34
N GLU A 262 -2.23 -12.18 20.78
CA GLU A 262 -2.07 -13.33 21.69
C GLU A 262 -2.52 -13.01 23.11
N GLU A 263 -2.27 -11.79 23.61
CA GLU A 263 -2.75 -11.34 24.92
C GLU A 263 -4.29 -11.40 25.03
N CYS A 264 -4.98 -11.21 23.90
CA CYS A 264 -6.44 -11.29 23.80
C CYS A 264 -6.96 -12.69 23.40
N TYR A 265 -6.12 -13.75 23.44
CA TYR A 265 -6.57 -15.10 23.09
C TYR A 265 -7.73 -15.55 24.00
N ASP A 266 -8.86 -15.90 23.37
CA ASP A 266 -10.10 -16.34 24.04
C ASP A 266 -10.68 -15.35 25.05
N ALA A 267 -10.20 -14.10 25.02
CA ALA A 267 -10.74 -13.01 25.82
C ALA A 267 -11.84 -12.31 25.00
N HIS A 268 -13.09 -12.69 25.26
CA HIS A 268 -14.25 -12.01 24.72
C HIS A 268 -15.12 -11.44 25.86
N PRO A 269 -15.82 -10.31 25.64
CA PRO A 269 -16.85 -9.86 26.57
C PRO A 269 -17.91 -10.95 26.82
N PRO A 270 -18.60 -10.93 27.97
CA PRO A 270 -19.76 -11.79 28.18
C PRO A 270 -20.81 -11.55 27.09
N VAL A 271 -21.52 -12.61 26.72
CA VAL A 271 -22.58 -12.54 25.72
C VAL A 271 -23.85 -12.07 26.40
N ASP A 272 -24.14 -10.79 26.26
CA ASP A 272 -25.35 -10.16 26.80
C ASP A 272 -26.35 -9.86 25.67
N ARG A 273 -27.65 -9.78 26.03
CA ARG A 273 -28.68 -9.30 25.09
C ARG A 273 -28.44 -7.83 24.81
N ASP A 274 -28.41 -7.46 23.54
CA ASP A 274 -28.23 -6.07 23.13
C ASP A 274 -29.53 -5.26 23.36
N SER A 275 -29.41 -3.93 23.25
CA SER A 275 -30.52 -3.01 23.49
C SER A 275 -31.69 -3.17 22.50
N PHE A 276 -31.50 -3.85 21.38
CA PHE A 276 -32.49 -4.05 20.34
C PHE A 276 -32.99 -5.51 20.27
N TRP A 277 -32.67 -6.34 21.27
CA TRP A 277 -32.95 -7.77 21.24
C TRP A 277 -34.43 -8.13 20.99
N THR A 278 -35.36 -7.30 21.43
CA THR A 278 -36.81 -7.49 21.26
C THR A 278 -37.41 -6.71 20.09
N ASP A 279 -36.63 -5.83 19.45
CA ASP A 279 -37.13 -4.90 18.46
C ASP A 279 -37.10 -5.52 17.06
N ASN A 280 -38.25 -5.58 16.39
CA ASN A 280 -38.34 -6.11 15.02
C ASN A 280 -37.67 -5.19 13.98
N LEU A 281 -37.57 -3.89 14.28
CA LEU A 281 -36.95 -2.90 13.43
C LEU A 281 -36.13 -1.92 14.29
N PRO A 282 -34.83 -2.19 14.53
CA PRO A 282 -33.99 -1.34 15.36
C PRO A 282 -33.71 0.00 14.66
N GLU A 283 -34.12 1.10 15.29
CA GLU A 283 -33.77 2.45 14.85
C GLU A 283 -32.59 2.99 15.65
N PRO A 284 -31.43 3.25 15.03
CA PRO A 284 -30.28 3.78 15.73
C PRO A 284 -30.54 5.21 16.19
N LEU A 285 -30.06 5.56 17.39
CA LEU A 285 -30.17 6.92 17.90
C LEU A 285 -29.23 7.86 17.12
N TYR A 286 -29.80 8.95 16.60
CA TYR A 286 -29.04 10.01 15.95
C TYR A 286 -28.84 11.18 16.91
N THR A 287 -27.65 11.81 16.85
CA THR A 287 -27.46 13.12 17.47
C THR A 287 -28.34 14.17 16.78
N ALA A 288 -28.73 15.24 17.48
CA ALA A 288 -29.57 16.30 16.90
C ALA A 288 -29.01 16.87 15.58
N GLN A 289 -27.68 17.00 15.47
CA GLN A 289 -27.02 17.45 14.24
C GLN A 289 -27.07 16.42 13.10
N SER A 290 -26.99 15.13 13.41
CA SER A 290 -27.12 14.07 12.41
C SER A 290 -28.58 13.86 11.97
N ALA A 291 -29.54 14.05 12.89
CA ALA A 291 -30.97 13.92 12.60
C ALA A 291 -31.50 15.02 11.67
N MET A 292 -30.89 16.21 11.68
CA MET A 292 -31.19 17.29 10.73
C MET A 292 -30.68 17.02 9.31
N ARG A 293 -29.87 15.98 9.10
CA ARG A 293 -29.40 15.63 7.75
C ARG A 293 -30.53 14.93 7.01
N PRO A 294 -30.86 15.35 5.77
CA PRO A 294 -31.89 14.69 4.98
C PRO A 294 -31.47 13.23 4.71
N ILE A 295 -32.33 12.29 5.06
CA ILE A 295 -32.13 10.86 4.78
C ILE A 295 -32.78 10.57 3.43
N ASN A 296 -31.97 10.22 2.44
CA ASN A 296 -32.42 9.85 1.10
C ASN A 296 -32.09 8.37 0.85
N PRO A 297 -32.96 7.43 1.26
CA PRO A 297 -32.69 6.00 1.07
C PRO A 297 -32.66 5.65 -0.42
N LEU A 298 -31.69 4.83 -0.81
CA LEU A 298 -31.55 4.33 -2.19
C LEU A 298 -32.64 3.27 -2.44
N VAL A 299 -33.82 3.72 -2.89
CA VAL A 299 -34.97 2.86 -3.21
C VAL A 299 -34.93 2.25 -4.61
N GLY A 300 -33.87 2.53 -5.39
CA GLY A 300 -33.68 2.06 -6.76
C GLY A 300 -34.29 2.98 -7.81
N SER A 301 -33.67 3.06 -8.99
CA SER A 301 -34.09 3.96 -10.08
C SER A 301 -35.46 3.62 -10.67
N CYS A 302 -35.92 2.38 -10.48
CA CYS A 302 -37.18 1.88 -11.03
C CYS A 302 -38.32 1.80 -10.00
N VAL A 303 -38.19 2.39 -8.80
CA VAL A 303 -39.19 2.21 -7.73
C VAL A 303 -40.57 2.78 -8.09
N ASN A 304 -40.61 3.79 -8.96
CA ASN A 304 -41.84 4.38 -9.49
C ASN A 304 -42.32 3.72 -10.80
N MET A 305 -41.66 2.64 -11.24
CA MET A 305 -42.04 1.96 -12.47
C MET A 305 -43.24 1.05 -12.21
N CYS A 306 -44.43 1.51 -12.56
CA CYS A 306 -45.63 0.71 -12.46
C CYS A 306 -45.50 -0.52 -13.37
N VAL A 307 -45.44 -1.72 -12.78
CA VAL A 307 -45.26 -3.01 -13.50
C VAL A 307 -46.29 -3.18 -14.62
N ILE A 308 -47.50 -2.66 -14.42
CA ILE A 308 -48.59 -2.67 -15.42
C ILE A 308 -48.23 -1.85 -16.67
N ILE A 309 -47.58 -0.69 -16.51
CA ILE A 309 -47.15 0.15 -17.64
C ILE A 309 -45.99 -0.51 -18.40
N LEU A 310 -45.11 -1.23 -17.71
CA LEU A 310 -44.03 -1.99 -18.34
C LEU A 310 -44.59 -3.14 -19.18
N VAL A 311 -45.50 -3.93 -18.61
CA VAL A 311 -46.15 -5.05 -19.31
C VAL A 311 -46.98 -4.56 -20.51
N LEU A 312 -47.73 -3.45 -20.37
CA LEU A 312 -48.46 -2.85 -21.49
C LEU A 312 -47.53 -2.27 -22.56
N ARG A 313 -46.38 -1.68 -22.20
CA ARG A 313 -45.39 -1.22 -23.18
C ARG A 313 -44.71 -2.37 -23.91
N ILE A 314 -44.38 -3.46 -23.22
CA ILE A 314 -43.79 -4.66 -23.82
C ILE A 314 -44.82 -5.35 -24.74
N LEU A 315 -46.06 -5.50 -24.30
CA LEU A 315 -47.14 -6.06 -25.14
C LEU A 315 -47.43 -5.19 -26.36
N ASN A 316 -47.47 -3.86 -26.21
CA ASN A 316 -47.61 -2.96 -27.36
C ASN A 316 -46.41 -3.05 -28.31
N PHE A 317 -45.19 -3.20 -27.79
CA PHE A 317 -44.00 -3.35 -28.62
C PHE A 317 -44.03 -4.67 -29.42
N ILE A 318 -44.42 -5.78 -28.78
CA ILE A 318 -44.60 -7.08 -29.43
C ILE A 318 -45.73 -7.02 -30.47
N SER A 319 -46.86 -6.36 -30.17
CA SER A 319 -47.95 -6.17 -31.14
C SER A 319 -47.54 -5.30 -32.34
N LEU A 320 -46.67 -4.30 -32.14
CA LEU A 320 -46.13 -3.47 -33.22
C LEU A 320 -45.14 -4.24 -34.11
N GLU A 321 -44.32 -5.14 -33.55
CA GLU A 321 -43.45 -6.02 -34.34
C GLU A 321 -44.24 -7.04 -35.17
N ILE A 322 -45.32 -7.60 -34.61
CA ILE A 322 -46.19 -8.55 -35.33
C ILE A 322 -47.00 -7.85 -36.44
N SER A 323 -47.33 -6.57 -36.29
CA SER A 323 -48.03 -5.81 -37.33
C SER A 323 -47.13 -5.38 -38.52
N HIS A 324 -45.82 -5.52 -38.39
CA HIS A 324 -44.83 -5.14 -39.42
C HIS A 324 -44.19 -6.34 -40.14
N SER A 325 -44.64 -7.58 -39.86
CA SER A 325 -44.29 -8.79 -40.64
C SER A 325 -45.45 -9.23 -41.53
#